data_AF-A0A830EQU8-F1
#
_entry.id   AF-A0A830EQU8-F1
#
_cell.length_a   1.000
_cell.length_b   1.000
_cell.length_c   1.000
_cell.angle_alpha   90.00
_cell.angle_beta   90.00
_cell.angle_gamma   90.00
#
_symmetry.space_group_name_H-M   'P 1'
#
loop_
_entity.id
_entity.type
_entity.pdbx_description
1 polymer ?
#
loop_
_entity_poly.entity_id
_entity_poly.type
_entity_poly.pdbx_seq_one_letter_code
_entity_poly.pdbx_strand_id
1 'polypeptide(L)' 'MLDEHLDVTLVNPSKNRIIADATVKIDRVDRKRLAHMLRADMLAESYVPPDEIPQRADLIRTRKSLVRRADC' A
#
# COMPACT_ATOMS: atom_id res chain seq x y z
N MET A 1 10.59 -11.22 -2.37
CA MET A 1 9.32 -10.47 -2.21
C MET A 1 8.19 -11.24 -2.91
N LEU A 2 6.91 -10.97 -2.63
CA LEU A 2 5.81 -11.78 -3.21
C LEU A 2 5.63 -11.59 -4.72
N ASP A 3 5.96 -10.40 -5.23
CA ASP A 3 5.99 -10.01 -6.64
C ASP A 3 7.05 -10.75 -7.48
N GLU A 4 8.07 -11.35 -6.85
CA GLU A 4 9.05 -12.21 -7.54
C GLU A 4 8.44 -13.52 -8.06
N HIS A 5 7.30 -13.94 -7.52
CA HIS A 5 6.70 -15.25 -7.80
C HIS A 5 5.22 -15.18 -8.19
N LEU A 6 4.59 -14.01 -8.06
CA LEU A 6 3.18 -13.79 -8.29
C LEU A 6 2.96 -12.46 -8.99
N ASP A 7 1.89 -12.38 -9.78
CA ASP A 7 1.37 -11.11 -10.24
C ASP A 7 0.67 -10.41 -9.07
N VAL A 8 1.21 -9.27 -8.64
CA VAL A 8 0.79 -8.56 -7.44
C VAL A 8 0.41 -7.12 -7.81
N THR A 9 -0.85 -6.77 -7.56
CA THR A 9 -1.34 -5.40 -7.67
C THR A 9 -1.49 -4.79 -6.28
N LEU A 10 -0.84 -3.64 -6.04
CA LEU A 10 -1.06 -2.87 -4.82
C LEU A 10 -2.22 -1.90 -5.02
N VAL A 11 -3.09 -1.81 -4.02
CA VAL A 11 -4.32 -1.02 -4.09
C VAL A 11 -4.34 0.03 -3.01
N ASN A 12 -4.85 1.23 -3.32
CA ASN A 12 -5.10 2.26 -2.33
C ASN A 12 -6.50 2.07 -1.71
N PRO A 13 -6.59 1.62 -0.44
CA PRO A 13 -7.88 1.30 0.18
C PRO A 13 -8.79 2.52 0.34
N SER A 14 -8.25 3.73 0.51
CA SER A 14 -9.06 4.94 0.70
C SER A 14 -9.68 5.46 -0.60
N LYS A 15 -9.10 5.09 -1.75
CA LYS A 15 -9.64 5.45 -3.07
C LYS A 15 -10.61 4.41 -3.63
N ASN A 16 -10.64 3.21 -3.05
CA ASN A 16 -11.61 2.18 -3.38
C ASN A 16 -12.89 2.33 -2.56
N ARG A 17 -13.86 3.12 -3.07
CA ARG A 17 -15.12 3.44 -2.37
C ARG A 17 -15.85 2.23 -1.77
N ILE A 18 -15.93 1.11 -2.49
CA ILE A 18 -16.59 -0.12 -2.00
C ILE A 18 -15.98 -0.63 -0.69
N ILE A 19 -14.68 -0.42 -0.49
CA ILE A 19 -13.93 -0.86 0.70
C ILE A 19 -13.84 0.29 1.71
N ALA A 20 -13.59 1.51 1.24
CA ALA A 20 -13.48 2.71 2.08
C ALA A 20 -14.79 3.05 2.80
N ASP A 21 -15.92 2.89 2.12
CA ASP A 21 -17.26 3.22 2.64
C ASP A 21 -17.84 2.08 3.48
N ALA A 22 -17.15 0.94 3.59
CA ALA A 22 -17.62 -0.20 4.36
C ALA A 22 -17.58 0.10 5.87
N THR A 23 -18.72 -0.04 6.56
CA THR A 23 -18.82 0.20 8.01
C THR A 23 -17.98 -0.77 8.84
N VAL A 24 -17.82 -2.00 8.36
CA VAL A 24 -17.03 -3.04 9.05
C VAL A 24 -16.05 -3.64 8.05
N LYS A 25 -14.76 -3.57 8.37
CA LYS A 25 -13.70 -4.23 7.61
C LYS A 25 -13.75 -5.73 7.88
N ILE A 26 -13.90 -6.51 6.82
CA ILE A 26 -13.93 -7.97 6.90
C ILE A 26 -13.07 -8.53 5.76
N ASP A 27 -11.84 -8.91 6.09
CA ASP A 27 -10.82 -9.34 5.11
C ASP A 27 -11.32 -10.45 4.16
N ARG A 28 -12.16 -11.37 4.65
CA ARG A 28 -12.74 -12.44 3.82
C ARG A 28 -13.64 -11.90 2.71
N VAL A 29 -14.43 -10.87 3.02
CA VAL A 29 -15.35 -10.23 2.07
C VAL A 29 -14.57 -9.28 1.17
N ASP A 30 -13.66 -8.50 1.76
CA ASP A 30 -12.88 -7.50 1.03
C ASP A 30 -11.93 -8.14 0.02
N ARG A 31 -11.34 -9.30 0.31
CA ARG A 31 -10.56 -10.06 -0.68
C ARG A 31 -11.38 -10.46 -1.89
N LYS A 32 -12.63 -10.90 -1.69
CA LYS A 32 -13.53 -11.24 -2.82
C LYS A 32 -13.86 -10.00 -3.64
N ARG A 33 -14.17 -8.89 -2.98
CA ARG A 33 -14.44 -7.60 -3.64
C ARG A 33 -13.24 -7.15 -4.47
N LEU A 34 -12.03 -7.17 -3.89
CA LEU A 34 -10.79 -6.84 -4.60
C LEU A 34 -10.56 -7.74 -5.82
N ALA A 35 -10.77 -9.05 -5.70
CA ALA A 35 -10.62 -9.97 -6.83
C ALA A 35 -11.60 -9.67 -7.98
N HIS A 36 -12.85 -9.32 -7.64
CA HIS A 36 -13.84 -8.91 -8.65
C HIS A 36 -13.48 -7.57 -9.30
N MET A 37 -13.00 -6.60 -8.51
CA MET A 37 -12.56 -5.30 -9.01
C MET A 37 -11.33 -5.41 -9.91
N LEU A 38 -10.36 -6.25 -9.55
CA LEU A 38 -9.17 -6.53 -10.36
C LEU A 38 -9.57 -7.08 -11.73
N ARG A 39 -10.47 -8.08 -11.75
CA ARG A 39 -10.95 -8.67 -13.01
C ARG A 39 -11.68 -7.65 -13.89
N ALA A 40 -12.36 -6.69 -13.28
CA ALA A 40 -13.14 -5.68 -13.98
C ALA A 40 -12.35 -4.41 -14.30
N ASP A 41 -11.04 -4.37 -14.03
CA ASP A 41 -10.18 -3.20 -14.24
C ASP A 41 -10.68 -1.93 -13.49
N MET A 42 -11.20 -2.13 -12.27
CA MET A 42 -11.81 -1.07 -11.45
C MET A 42 -11.04 -0.78 -10.16
N LEU A 43 -9.80 -1.23 -10.04
CA LEU A 43 -8.99 -0.96 -8.85
C LEU A 43 -8.41 0.44 -8.89
N ALA A 44 -8.48 1.16 -7.77
CA ALA A 44 -7.62 2.30 -7.53
C ALA A 44 -6.22 1.79 -7.16
N GLU A 45 -5.43 1.45 -8.17
CA GLU A 45 -4.05 1.01 -8.00
C GLU A 45 -3.20 2.07 -7.28
N SER A 46 -2.29 1.59 -6.46
CA SER A 46 -1.31 2.42 -5.78
C SER A 46 0.02 2.30 -6.48
N TYR A 47 0.64 3.45 -6.73
CA TYR A 47 2.00 3.48 -7.24
C TYR A 47 2.97 2.82 -6.26
N VAL A 48 3.80 1.91 -6.77
CA VAL A 48 4.92 1.29 -6.06
C VAL A 48 6.21 1.83 -6.68
N PRO A 49 7.03 2.58 -5.92
CA PRO A 49 8.29 3.09 -6.45
C PRO A 49 9.34 1.98 -6.55
N PRO A 50 10.34 2.11 -7.45
CA PRO A 50 11.50 1.23 -7.51
C PRO A 50 12.29 1.19 -6.20
N ASP A 51 12.94 0.05 -5.90
CA ASP A 51 13.62 -0.25 -4.61
C ASP A 51 14.62 0.81 -4.14
N GLU A 52 15.28 1.50 -5.06
CA GLU A 52 16.24 2.56 -4.72
C GLU A 52 15.59 3.73 -3.95
N ILE A 53 14.31 4.01 -4.22
CA ILE A 53 13.61 5.16 -3.64
C ILE A 53 13.25 4.90 -2.16
N PRO A 54 12.61 3.78 -1.77
CA PRO A 54 12.39 3.43 -0.37
C PRO A 54 13.68 3.40 0.44
N GLN A 55 14.75 2.80 -0.07
CA GLN A 55 16.04 2.71 0.65
C GLN A 55 16.60 4.09 0.99
N ARG A 56 16.59 5.02 0.03
CA ARG A 56 17.00 6.41 0.27
C ARG A 56 16.07 7.12 1.25
N ALA A 57 14.76 6.93 1.12
CA ALA A 57 13.79 7.52 2.02
C ALA A 57 13.98 7.03 3.48
N ASP A 58 14.34 5.77 3.67
CA ASP A 58 14.58 5.19 4.99
C ASP A 58 15.86 5.73 5.63
N LEU A 59 16.93 5.94 4.86
CA LEU A 59 18.12 6.66 5.33
C LEU A 59 17.77 8.08 5.79
N ILE A 60 17.00 8.80 4.98
CA ILE A 60 16.56 10.18 5.31
C ILE A 60 15.68 10.19 6.57
N ARG A 61 14.71 9.28 6.68
CA ARG A 61 13.84 9.13 7.86
C ARG A 61 14.65 8.81 9.11
N THR A 62 15.60 7.89 9.00
CA THR A 62 16.50 7.50 10.10
C THR A 62 17.33 8.69 10.56
N ARG A 63 17.98 9.40 9.64
CA ARG A 63 18.73 10.63 9.95
C ARG A 63 17.84 11.66 10.64
N LYS A 64 16.65 11.93 10.10
CA LYS A 64 15.69 12.89 10.67
C LYS A 64 15.29 12.50 12.10
N SER A 65 15.09 11.21 12.37
CA SER A 65 14.79 10.70 13.70
C SER A 65 15.94 10.92 14.68
N LEU A 66 17.17 10.62 14.28
CA LEU A 66 18.37 10.79 15.11
C LEU A 66 18.64 12.26 15.45
N VAL A 67 18.54 13.16 14.46
CA VAL A 67 18.69 14.61 14.68
C VAL A 67 17.66 15.10 15.69
N ARG A 68 16.37 14.79 15.48
CA ARG A 68 15.31 15.18 16.41
C ARG A 68 15.57 14.70 17.85
N ARG A 69 16.13 13.50 18.03
CA ARG A 69 16.45 12.96 19.35
C ARG A 69 17.67 13.62 20.00
N ALA A 70 18.62 14.10 19.20
CA ALA A 70 19.80 14.81 19.71
C ALA A 70 19.47 16.26 20.09
N ASP A 71 18.42 16.84 19.49
CA ASP A 71 17.90 18.18 19.79
C ASP A 71 16.93 18.20 21.01
N CYS A 72 16.74 17.07 21.71
CA CYS A 72 15.93 16.94 22.95
C CYS A 72 16.83 16.85 24.18
#